data_AF-A0A932RI09-F1
#
_entry.id   AF-A0A932RI09-F1
#
_cell.length_a   1.000
_cell.length_b   1.000
_cell.length_c   1.000
_cell.angle_alpha   90.00
_cell.angle_beta   90.00
_cell.angle_gamma   90.00
#
_symmetry.space_group_name_H-M   'P 1'
#
loop_
_entity.id
_entity.type
_entity.pdbx_description
1 polymer ?
#
loop_
_entity_poly.entity_id
_entity_poly.type
_entity_poly.pdbx_seq_one_letter_code
_entity_poly.pdbx_strand_id
1 'polypeptide(L)'
;MRRASSYNEQLSRRLQKPAYAQKLLLSMTEGPDALSLEEALRQIFGLMGTKEAAQLTGQPPSSISNFVKGKRTLKPETLNTVLKPFRLRTKIILEKAS
;
A
#
# COMPACT_ATOMS: atom_id res chain seq x y z
N MET A 1 -7.15 24.35 -15.11
CA MET A 1 -6.29 23.17 -15.39
C MET A 1 -6.95 21.93 -14.78
N ARG A 2 -7.64 21.09 -15.59
CA ARG A 2 -8.48 19.95 -15.13
C ARG A 2 -8.07 18.61 -15.80
N ARG A 3 -6.77 18.32 -15.90
CA ARG A 3 -6.26 17.09 -16.57
C ARG A 3 -5.71 16.01 -15.62
N ALA A 4 -5.45 16.33 -14.35
CA ALA A 4 -4.93 15.35 -13.38
C ALA A 4 -6.03 14.49 -12.71
N SER A 5 -7.28 14.97 -12.70
CA SER A 5 -8.39 14.25 -12.05
C SER A 5 -8.68 12.91 -12.72
N SER A 6 -8.64 12.82 -14.06
CA SER A 6 -9.05 11.57 -14.73
C SER A 6 -8.02 10.46 -14.59
N TYR A 7 -6.72 10.79 -14.55
CA TYR A 7 -5.66 9.77 -14.42
C TYR A 7 -5.65 9.18 -13.02
N ASN A 8 -5.65 10.01 -11.98
CA ASN A 8 -5.68 9.54 -10.59
C ASN A 8 -7.00 8.82 -10.26
N GLU A 9 -8.13 9.28 -10.81
CA GLU A 9 -9.42 8.64 -10.59
C GLU A 9 -9.50 7.28 -11.32
N GLN A 10 -8.99 7.17 -12.56
CA GLN A 10 -8.87 5.89 -13.23
C GLN A 10 -7.90 4.94 -12.51
N LEU A 11 -6.81 5.47 -11.96
CA LEU A 11 -5.84 4.69 -11.19
C LEU A 11 -6.44 4.19 -9.87
N SER A 12 -7.17 5.03 -9.14
CA SER A 12 -7.89 4.65 -7.92
C SER A 12 -8.89 3.52 -8.19
N ARG A 13 -9.69 3.62 -9.27
CA ARG A 13 -10.61 2.54 -9.69
C ARG A 13 -9.91 1.23 -10.04
N ARG A 14 -8.70 1.30 -10.62
CA ARG A 14 -7.90 0.10 -10.91
C ARG A 14 -7.30 -0.48 -9.64
N LEU A 15 -6.83 0.35 -8.71
CA LEU A 15 -6.27 -0.05 -7.42
C LEU A 15 -7.28 -0.73 -6.49
N GLN A 16 -8.57 -0.41 -6.62
CA GLN A 16 -9.63 -1.15 -5.94
C GLN A 16 -9.68 -2.64 -6.34
N LYS A 17 -9.09 -3.02 -7.48
CA LYS A 17 -8.97 -4.44 -7.88
C LYS A 17 -7.74 -5.05 -7.19
N PRO A 18 -7.92 -6.05 -6.30
CA PRO A 18 -6.82 -6.67 -5.56
C PRO A 18 -5.63 -7.11 -6.40
N ALA A 19 -5.89 -7.74 -7.55
CA ALA A 19 -4.85 -8.25 -8.44
C ALA A 19 -4.01 -7.13 -9.09
N TYR A 20 -4.60 -5.97 -9.34
CA TYR A 20 -3.85 -4.84 -9.90
C TYR A 20 -2.97 -4.18 -8.83
N ALA A 21 -3.53 -3.94 -7.65
CA ALA A 21 -2.77 -3.38 -6.53
C ALA A 21 -1.66 -4.33 -6.05
N GLN A 22 -1.88 -5.65 -6.10
CA GLN A 22 -0.84 -6.66 -5.85
C GLN A 22 0.34 -6.51 -6.81
N LYS A 23 0.07 -6.48 -8.13
CA LYS A 23 1.12 -6.34 -9.15
C LYS A 23 1.88 -5.03 -8.99
N LEU A 24 1.16 -3.94 -8.72
CA LEU A 24 1.79 -2.64 -8.50
C LEU A 24 2.67 -2.67 -7.24
N LEU A 25 2.19 -3.21 -6.13
CA LEU A 25 2.96 -3.30 -4.90
C LEU A 25 4.26 -4.09 -5.12
N LEU A 26 4.18 -5.26 -5.78
CA LEU A 26 5.35 -6.07 -6.12
C LEU A 26 6.34 -5.29 -7.00
N SER A 27 5.85 -4.62 -8.05
CA SER A 27 6.72 -3.81 -8.94
C SER A 27 7.41 -2.64 -8.24
N MET A 28 6.85 -2.14 -7.13
CA MET A 28 7.44 -1.07 -6.34
C MET A 28 8.47 -1.60 -5.33
N THR A 29 8.36 -2.87 -4.92
CA THR A 29 9.25 -3.51 -3.95
C THR A 29 10.31 -4.39 -4.59
N GLU A 30 10.27 -4.59 -5.91
CA GLU A 30 11.22 -5.40 -6.68
C GLU A 30 12.00 -4.50 -7.66
N GLY A 31 13.33 -4.54 -7.61
CA GLY A 31 14.20 -3.81 -8.54
C GLY A 31 15.35 -3.04 -7.87
N PRO A 32 16.23 -2.40 -8.67
CA PRO A 32 17.36 -1.63 -8.16
C PRO A 32 16.93 -0.36 -7.40
N ASP A 33 15.77 0.21 -7.75
CA ASP A 33 15.15 1.35 -7.07
C ASP A 33 13.95 0.91 -6.20
N ALA A 34 14.00 -0.31 -5.68
CA ALA A 34 12.93 -0.87 -4.86
C ALA A 34 12.67 0.00 -3.63
N LEU A 35 11.40 0.38 -3.46
CA LEU A 35 10.92 1.03 -2.25
C LEU A 35 10.79 0.01 -1.13
N SER A 36 10.93 0.48 0.10
CA SER A 36 10.52 -0.33 1.24
C SER A 36 9.01 -0.65 1.13
N LEU A 37 8.61 -1.80 1.67
CA LEU A 37 7.21 -2.21 1.67
C LEU A 37 6.30 -1.17 2.31
N GLU A 38 6.77 -0.46 3.34
CA GLU A 38 6.02 0.64 3.95
C GLU A 38 5.84 1.83 3.00
N GLU A 39 6.88 2.25 2.30
CA GLU A 39 6.81 3.36 1.33
C GLU A 39 5.89 3.03 0.16
N ALA A 40 6.00 1.80 -0.37
CA ALA A 40 5.12 1.32 -1.44
C ALA A 40 3.64 1.32 -0.97
N LEU A 41 3.36 0.85 0.25
CA LEU A 41 2.01 0.89 0.82
C LEU A 41 1.51 2.33 1.04
N ARG A 42 2.37 3.27 1.48
CA ARG A 42 1.99 4.68 1.62
C ARG A 42 1.60 5.29 0.28
N GLN A 43 2.36 5.00 -0.78
CA GLN A 43 2.02 5.48 -2.12
C GLN A 43 0.71 4.87 -2.63
N ILE A 44 0.53 3.55 -2.48
CA ILE A 44 -0.72 2.89 -2.90
C ILE A 44 -1.93 3.46 -2.16
N PHE A 45 -1.86 3.64 -0.84
CA PHE A 45 -2.99 4.21 -0.07
C PHE A 45 -3.21 5.69 -0.33
N GLY A 46 -2.15 6.44 -0.62
CA GLY A 46 -2.26 7.83 -1.07
C GLY A 46 -2.98 7.95 -2.42
N LEU A 47 -2.67 7.06 -3.37
CA LEU A 47 -3.27 7.03 -4.70
C LEU A 47 -4.69 6.45 -4.70
N MET A 48 -4.95 5.44 -3.88
CA MET A 48 -6.25 4.78 -3.76
C MET A 48 -7.27 5.68 -3.05
N GLY A 49 -6.82 6.43 -2.03
CA GLY A 49 -7.66 7.20 -1.12
C GLY A 49 -7.72 6.53 0.26
N THR A 50 -7.69 7.34 1.32
CA THR A 50 -7.63 6.84 2.71
C THR A 50 -8.91 6.10 3.10
N LYS A 51 -10.06 6.48 2.54
CA LYS A 51 -11.35 5.85 2.81
C LYS A 51 -11.44 4.46 2.18
N GLU A 52 -11.03 4.37 0.91
CA GLU A 52 -11.01 3.14 0.12
C GLU A 52 -10.00 2.16 0.69
N ALA A 53 -8.80 2.63 1.05
CA ALA A 53 -7.79 1.82 1.71
C ALA A 53 -8.24 1.31 3.09
N ALA A 54 -8.92 2.14 3.88
CA ALA A 54 -9.49 1.73 5.16
C ALA A 54 -10.55 0.64 5.00
N GLN A 55 -11.46 0.79 4.03
CA GLN A 55 -12.47 -0.23 3.73
C GLN A 55 -11.83 -1.54 3.25
N LEU A 56 -10.84 -1.45 2.36
CA LEU A 56 -10.17 -2.62 1.80
C LEU A 56 -9.41 -3.41 2.86
N THR A 57 -8.74 -2.71 3.79
CA THR A 57 -7.87 -3.32 4.81
C THR A 57 -8.56 -3.59 6.15
N GLY A 58 -9.79 -3.12 6.32
CA GLY A 58 -10.54 -3.17 7.58
C GLY A 58 -9.92 -2.31 8.70
N GLN A 59 -9.03 -1.38 8.37
CA GLN A 59 -8.36 -0.51 9.32
C GLN A 59 -9.14 0.80 9.55
N PRO A 60 -9.01 1.43 10.72
CA PRO A 60 -9.60 2.75 10.95
C PRO A 60 -9.06 3.80 9.96
N PRO A 61 -9.91 4.67 9.37
CA PRO A 61 -9.46 5.71 8.44
C PRO A 61 -8.40 6.65 9.03
N SER A 62 -8.47 6.93 10.32
CA SER A 62 -7.46 7.70 11.06
C SER A 62 -6.10 7.01 11.10
N SER A 63 -6.09 5.68 11.25
CA SER A 63 -4.87 4.87 11.25
C SER A 63 -4.19 4.90 9.88
N ILE A 64 -4.96 4.70 8.80
CA ILE A 64 -4.47 4.80 7.41
C ILE A 64 -3.98 6.21 7.10
N SER A 65 -4.74 7.25 7.47
CA SER A 65 -4.34 8.63 7.25
C SER A 65 -3.01 8.98 7.96
N ASN A 66 -2.83 8.53 9.20
CA ASN A 66 -1.58 8.73 9.93
C ASN A 66 -0.41 7.95 9.33
N PHE A 67 -0.65 6.74 8.84
CA PHE A 67 0.34 5.93 8.15
C PHE A 67 0.79 6.57 6.83
N VAL A 68 -0.16 7.01 5.99
CA VAL A 68 0.12 7.70 4.73
C VAL A 68 0.93 8.98 4.96
N LYS A 69 0.64 9.70 6.05
CA LYS A 69 1.39 10.92 6.46
C LYS A 69 2.75 10.62 7.10
N GLY A 70 3.16 9.37 7.24
CA GLY A 70 4.42 8.98 7.89
C GLY A 70 4.45 9.23 9.40
N LYS A 71 3.31 9.56 10.03
CA LYS A 71 3.21 9.79 11.48
C LYS A 71 3.17 8.50 12.29
N ARG A 72 3.03 7.35 11.63
CA ARG A 72 2.92 6.04 12.24
C ARG A 72 3.56 4.98 11.34
N THR A 73 4.27 4.05 11.94
CA THR A 73 4.75 2.80 11.33
C THR A 73 3.77 1.65 11.63
N LEU A 74 3.68 0.69 10.71
CA LEU A 74 2.76 -0.44 10.89
C LEU A 74 3.47 -1.56 11.65
N LYS A 75 2.81 -2.11 12.67
CA LYS A 75 3.31 -3.30 13.35
C LYS A 75 3.27 -4.50 12.37
N PRO A 76 4.15 -5.50 12.50
CA PRO A 76 4.16 -6.69 11.63
C PRO A 76 2.80 -7.39 11.52
N GLU A 77 2.06 -7.47 12.64
CA GLU A 77 0.69 -8.02 12.70
C GLU A 77 -0.30 -7.20 11.86
N THR A 78 -0.19 -5.87 11.93
CA THR A 78 -1.01 -4.96 11.13
C THR A 78 -0.61 -5.03 9.66
N LEU A 79 0.68 -5.19 9.36
CA LEU A 79 1.17 -5.34 7.99
C LEU A 79 0.52 -6.55 7.29
N ASN A 80 0.48 -7.71 7.96
CA ASN A 80 -0.18 -8.89 7.40
C ASN A 80 -1.68 -8.68 7.18
N THR A 81 -2.36 -8.00 8.10
CA THR A 81 -3.78 -7.65 7.95
C THR A 81 -4.00 -6.74 6.74
N VAL A 82 -3.10 -5.78 6.54
CA VAL A 82 -3.14 -4.80 5.45
C VAL A 82 -2.77 -5.43 4.09
N LEU A 83 -1.94 -6.47 4.09
CA LEU A 83 -1.52 -7.19 2.87
C LEU A 83 -2.51 -8.28 2.43
N LYS A 84 -3.32 -8.79 3.35
CA LYS A 84 -4.33 -9.84 3.10
C LYS A 84 -5.27 -9.52 1.93
N PRO A 85 -5.81 -8.30 1.76
CA PRO A 85 -6.65 -7.96 0.62
C PRO A 85 -5.93 -8.08 -0.72
N PHE A 86 -4.60 -7.86 -0.74
CA PHE A 86 -3.76 -8.01 -1.92
C PHE A 86 -3.28 -9.44 -2.15
N ARG A 87 -3.75 -10.41 -1.33
CA ARG A 87 -3.28 -11.80 -1.32
C ARG A 87 -1.76 -11.93 -1.11
N LEU A 88 -1.19 -10.99 -0.36
CA LEU A 88 0.22 -10.98 0.02
C LEU A 88 0.35 -11.23 1.52
N ARG A 89 1.51 -11.75 1.92
CA ARG A 89 1.90 -11.93 3.33
C ARG A 89 3.38 -11.64 3.47
N THR A 90 3.81 -11.12 4.61
CA THR A 90 5.23 -11.04 4.89
C THR A 90 5.79 -12.43 5.16
N LYS A 91 6.96 -12.71 4.61
CA LYS A 91 7.77 -13.88 4.99
C LYS A 91 8.98 -13.34 5.73
N ILE A 92 9.21 -13.83 6.94
CA ILE A 92 10.44 -13.52 7.67
C ILE A 92 11.56 -14.30 6.97
N ILE A 93 12.53 -13.57 6.42
CA ILE A 93 13.72 -14.15 5.77
C ILE A 93 14.91 -13.73 6.64
N LEU A 94 15.75 -14.71 7.00
CA LEU A 94 17.00 -14.47 7.71
C LEU A 94 18.05 -14.05 6.69
N GLU A 95 18.55 -12.83 6.82
CA GLU A 95 19.69 -12.35 6.06
C GLU A 95 20.95 -12.42 6.92
N LYS A 96 22.09 -12.65 6.27
CA LYS A 96 23.37 -12.77 6.95
C LYS A 96 23.73 -11.39 7.51
N ALA A 97 23.77 -11.25 8.83
CA ALA A 97 24.31 -10.06 9.47
C ALA A 97 25.78 -9.90 9.05
N SER A 98 26.15 -8.72 8.56
CA SER A 98 27.53 -8.33 8.30
C SER A 98 28.15 -7.72 9.55
#